data_AF-A0A671WQ63-F1
#
_entry.id   AF-A0A671WQ63-F1
#
_cell.length_a   1.000
_cell.length_b   1.000
_cell.length_c   1.000
_cell.angle_alpha   90.00
_cell.angle_beta   90.00
_cell.angle_gamma   90.00
#
_symmetry.space_group_name_H-M   'P 1'
#
loop_
_entity.id
_entity.type
_entity.pdbx_description
1 polymer ?
#
loop_
_entity_poly.entity_id
_entity_poly.type
_entity_poly.pdbx_seq_one_letter_code
_entity_poly.pdbx_strand_id
1 'polypeptide(L)'
;EHTVYNIFSNTFMLFGLSCLADYEEQQTLEDVAKNIRERQVKRVVVMAGAGISTPSGIPDFRSPGSGLYDNLQQYNLPYAEAIFEIGFFRHNPNPFFALAKELYPGNYQLHYKITRFCELLS
;
A
#
# COMPACT_ATOMS: atom_id res chain seq x y z
N GLU A 1 18.24 -16.14 -9.29
CA GLU A 1 16.84 -16.54 -8.98
C GLU A 1 16.75 -17.46 -7.78
N HIS A 2 17.46 -18.59 -7.73
CA HIS A 2 17.44 -19.54 -6.59
C HIS A 2 17.79 -18.93 -5.20
N THR A 3 18.72 -17.97 -5.13
CA THR A 3 19.14 -17.35 -3.86
C THR A 3 18.05 -16.46 -3.24
N VAL A 4 17.24 -15.78 -4.07
CA VAL A 4 16.18 -14.89 -3.58
C VAL A 4 15.01 -15.71 -3.05
N TYR A 5 14.64 -16.79 -3.76
CA TYR A 5 13.64 -17.75 -3.26
C TYR A 5 14.08 -18.41 -1.96
N ASN A 6 15.36 -18.77 -1.80
CA ASN A 6 15.87 -19.34 -0.55
C ASN A 6 15.86 -18.35 0.62
N ILE A 7 16.12 -17.06 0.38
CA ILE A 7 16.04 -16.03 1.42
C ILE A 7 14.58 -15.80 1.83
N PHE A 8 13.67 -15.66 0.87
CA PHE A 8 12.24 -15.49 1.15
C PHE A 8 11.63 -16.73 1.82
N SER A 9 11.96 -17.93 1.34
CA SER A 9 11.44 -19.19 1.88
C SER A 9 11.98 -19.47 3.29
N ASN A 10 13.28 -19.28 3.54
CA ASN A 10 13.83 -19.49 4.88
C ASN A 10 13.37 -18.43 5.87
N THR A 11 13.21 -17.17 5.44
CA THR A 11 12.69 -16.10 6.31
C THR A 11 11.22 -16.34 6.65
N PHE A 12 10.41 -16.76 5.66
CA PHE A 12 9.00 -17.05 5.87
C PHE A 12 8.77 -18.32 6.70
N MET A 13 9.59 -19.37 6.54
CA MET A 13 9.54 -20.56 7.41
C MET A 13 10.02 -20.26 8.84
N LEU A 14 11.05 -19.43 9.03
CA LEU A 14 11.47 -19.02 10.38
C LEU A 14 10.37 -18.22 11.09
N PHE A 15 9.72 -17.29 10.38
CA PHE A 15 8.58 -16.53 10.91
C PHE A 15 7.35 -17.42 11.14
N GLY A 16 7.09 -18.39 10.26
CA GLY A 16 5.99 -19.34 10.40
C GLY A 16 6.16 -20.27 11.61
N LEU A 17 7.41 -20.65 11.95
CA LEU A 17 7.69 -21.46 13.14
C LEU A 17 7.62 -20.65 14.45
N SER A 18 7.98 -19.36 14.44
CA SER A 18 7.80 -18.50 15.62
C SER A 18 6.32 -18.15 15.86
N CYS A 19 5.51 -18.00 14.81
CA CYS A 19 4.06 -17.75 14.91
C CYS A 19 3.28 -18.89 15.59
N LEU A 20 3.81 -20.12 15.66
CA LEU A 20 3.16 -21.23 16.35
C LEU A 20 3.53 -21.33 17.84
N ALA A 21 4.56 -20.60 18.28
CA ALA A 21 5.08 -20.68 19.65
C ALA A 21 4.61 -19.54 20.56
N ASP A 22 4.20 -18.40 20.01
CA ASP A 22 3.78 -17.25 20.80
C ASP A 22 2.25 -17.10 20.79
N TYR A 23 1.62 -17.44 21.91
CA TYR A 23 0.33 -16.86 22.28
C TYR A 23 0.60 -15.38 22.63
N GLU A 24 0.76 -14.54 21.61
CA GLU A 24 1.06 -13.11 21.80
C GLU A 24 -0.11 -12.43 22.52
N GLU A 25 0.16 -11.87 23.70
CA GLU A 25 -0.73 -10.84 24.27
C GLU A 25 -0.94 -9.75 23.22
N GLN A 26 -2.21 -9.42 22.94
CA GLN A 26 -2.54 -8.33 22.04
C GLN A 26 -1.92 -7.02 22.54
N GLN A 27 -0.91 -6.52 21.83
CA GLN A 27 -0.35 -5.21 22.12
C GLN A 27 -1.34 -4.09 21.79
N THR A 28 -1.41 -3.09 22.67
CA THR A 28 -2.18 -1.87 22.42
C THR A 28 -1.36 -0.86 21.60
N LEU A 29 -2.02 0.16 21.06
CA LEU A 29 -1.32 1.25 20.36
C LEU A 29 -0.38 2.01 21.30
N GLU A 30 -0.76 2.13 22.57
CA GLU A 30 0.02 2.74 23.64
C GLU A 30 1.31 1.97 23.90
N ASP A 31 1.24 0.64 23.89
CA ASP A 31 2.42 -0.23 24.06
C ASP A 31 3.39 -0.07 22.90
N VAL A 32 2.88 -0.05 21.66
CA VAL A 32 3.70 0.20 20.47
C VAL A 32 4.38 1.58 20.55
N ALA A 33 3.62 2.62 20.92
CA ALA A 33 4.15 3.97 21.07
C ALA A 33 5.22 4.06 22.18
N LYS A 34 5.01 3.36 23.30
CA LYS A 34 5.98 3.26 24.38
C LYS A 34 7.26 2.57 23.92
N ASN A 35 7.15 1.44 23.22
CA ASN A 35 8.29 0.67 22.72
C ASN A 35 9.15 1.47 21.73
N ILE A 36 8.51 2.27 20.87
CA ILE A 36 9.19 3.21 19.97
C ILE A 36 9.90 4.30 20.78
N ARG A 37 9.20 4.95 21.73
CA ARG A 37 9.74 6.04 22.54
C ARG A 37 10.92 5.62 23.41
N GLU A 38 10.83 4.44 24.02
CA GLU A 38 11.87 3.85 24.87
C GLU A 38 13.02 3.21 24.07
N ARG A 39 12.99 3.29 22.73
CA ARG A 39 13.99 2.72 21.82
C ARG A 39 14.19 1.22 21.98
N GLN A 40 13.16 0.51 22.44
CA GLN A 40 13.17 -0.96 22.49
C GLN A 40 13.12 -1.55 21.08
N VAL A 41 12.44 -0.85 20.15
CA VAL A 41 12.45 -1.16 18.71
C VAL A 41 13.49 -0.29 18.01
N LYS A 42 14.46 -0.92 17.35
CA LYS A 42 15.58 -0.24 16.66
C LYS A 42 15.46 -0.27 15.14
N ARG A 43 14.56 -1.09 14.60
CA ARG A 43 14.36 -1.29 13.16
C ARG A 43 12.86 -1.33 12.91
N VAL A 44 12.35 -0.31 12.23
CA VAL A 44 10.94 -0.19 11.88
C VAL A 44 10.80 -0.35 10.37
N VAL A 45 9.86 -1.17 9.94
CA VAL A 45 9.49 -1.33 8.53
C VAL A 45 8.08 -0.78 8.36
N VAL A 46 7.91 0.18 7.45
CA VAL A 46 6.59 0.73 7.11
C VAL A 46 6.12 0.10 5.81
N MET A 47 4.98 -0.57 5.85
CA MET A 47 4.27 -1.06 4.66
C MET A 47 3.10 -0.12 4.39
N ALA A 48 3.12 0.57 3.25
CA ALA A 48 2.11 1.55 2.88
C ALA A 48 1.47 1.21 1.53
N GLY A 49 0.20 1.59 1.37
CA GLY A 49 -0.54 1.54 0.11
C GLY A 49 -1.24 2.87 -0.16
N ALA A 50 -2.05 2.95 -1.23
CA ALA A 50 -2.72 4.20 -1.64
C ALA A 50 -3.57 4.87 -0.53
N GLY A 51 -4.03 4.11 0.47
CA GLY A 51 -4.77 4.61 1.62
C GLY A 51 -4.05 5.72 2.41
N ILE A 52 -2.72 5.75 2.43
CA ILE A 52 -1.99 6.82 3.16
C ILE A 52 -2.13 8.19 2.49
N SER A 53 -2.46 8.22 1.20
CA SER A 53 -2.59 9.44 0.41
C SER A 53 -4.04 9.91 0.21
N THR A 54 -5.04 9.12 0.63
CA THR A 54 -6.46 9.51 0.51
C THR A 54 -6.81 10.81 1.22
N PRO A 55 -6.24 11.16 2.39
CA PRO A 55 -6.51 12.46 2.99
C PRO A 55 -5.95 13.62 2.15
N SER A 56 -4.93 13.38 1.32
CA SER A 56 -4.34 14.38 0.40
C SER A 56 -5.19 14.65 -0.85
N GLY A 57 -6.37 14.02 -0.96
CA GLY A 57 -7.23 14.12 -2.13
C GLY A 57 -6.81 13.22 -3.30
N ILE A 58 -5.85 12.31 -3.08
CA ILE A 58 -5.49 11.29 -4.06
C ILE A 58 -6.36 10.06 -3.78
N PRO A 59 -7.31 9.69 -4.65
CA PRO A 59 -8.18 8.55 -4.41
C PRO A 59 -7.36 7.26 -4.32
N ASP A 60 -7.80 6.33 -3.46
CA ASP A 60 -7.32 4.96 -3.57
C ASP A 60 -8.05 4.26 -4.72
N PHE A 61 -7.71 2.98 -4.94
CA PHE A 61 -8.28 2.23 -6.05
C PHE A 61 -9.63 1.59 -5.73
N ARG A 62 -9.87 1.20 -4.47
CA ARG A 62 -10.85 0.16 -4.11
C ARG A 62 -11.93 0.61 -3.11
N SER A 63 -11.85 1.82 -2.58
CA SER A 63 -12.85 2.31 -1.62
C SER A 63 -14.21 2.51 -2.29
N PRO A 64 -15.31 1.96 -1.74
CA PRO A 64 -16.65 2.17 -2.30
C PRO A 64 -17.04 3.65 -2.31
N GLY A 65 -17.51 4.15 -3.45
CA GLY A 65 -18.01 5.51 -3.66
C GLY A 65 -16.93 6.60 -3.84
N SER A 66 -15.67 6.32 -3.51
CA SER A 66 -14.56 7.29 -3.62
C SER A 66 -13.33 6.75 -4.34
N GLY A 67 -13.26 5.43 -4.53
CA GLY A 67 -12.16 4.73 -5.17
C GLY A 67 -12.18 4.89 -6.68
N LEU A 68 -11.01 4.78 -7.28
CA LEU A 68 -10.82 4.95 -8.71
C LEU A 68 -11.68 4.00 -9.53
N TYR A 69 -11.77 2.73 -9.11
CA TYR A 69 -12.48 1.66 -9.83
C TYR A 69 -13.98 1.91 -10.00
N ASP A 70 -14.61 2.57 -9.02
CA ASP A 70 -16.04 2.88 -9.09
C ASP A 70 -16.35 3.92 -10.19
N ASN A 71 -15.37 4.74 -10.55
CA ASN A 71 -15.50 5.76 -11.60
C ASN A 71 -15.06 5.26 -12.99
N LEU A 72 -14.56 4.02 -13.12
CA LEU A 72 -14.07 3.47 -14.40
C LEU A 72 -15.15 2.87 -15.30
N GLN A 73 -16.43 2.86 -14.87
CA GLN A 73 -17.54 2.33 -15.67
C GLN A 73 -17.64 2.98 -17.06
N GLN A 74 -17.16 4.23 -17.19
CA GLN A 74 -17.11 4.97 -18.46
C GLN A 74 -16.19 4.35 -19.53
N TYR A 75 -15.23 3.50 -19.16
CA TYR A 75 -14.25 2.93 -20.08
C TYR A 75 -14.63 1.54 -20.62
N ASN A 76 -15.82 1.02 -20.29
CA ASN A 76 -16.34 -0.28 -20.73
C ASN A 76 -15.31 -1.42 -20.56
N LEU A 77 -14.68 -1.47 -19.38
CA LEU A 77 -13.68 -2.49 -19.03
C LEU A 77 -14.37 -3.82 -18.69
N PRO A 78 -13.73 -4.97 -18.98
CA PRO A 78 -14.27 -6.27 -18.58
C PRO A 78 -14.31 -6.44 -17.04
N TYR A 79 -13.37 -5.82 -16.35
CA TYR A 79 -13.30 -5.65 -14.89
C TYR A 79 -12.35 -4.47 -14.59
N ALA A 80 -12.41 -3.90 -13.39
CA ALA A 80 -11.77 -2.63 -13.08
C ALA A 80 -10.23 -2.68 -13.16
N GLU A 81 -9.62 -3.80 -12.76
CA GLU A 81 -8.17 -4.01 -12.78
C GLU A 81 -7.59 -4.10 -14.20
N ALA A 82 -8.42 -4.40 -15.21
CA ALA A 82 -7.97 -4.61 -16.59
C ALA A 82 -7.21 -3.39 -17.15
N ILE A 83 -7.53 -2.18 -16.69
CA ILE A 83 -6.84 -0.95 -17.09
C ILE A 83 -5.34 -0.93 -16.75
N PHE A 84 -4.93 -1.70 -15.74
CA PHE A 84 -3.54 -1.83 -15.29
C PHE A 84 -2.87 -3.12 -15.78
N GLU A 85 -3.56 -3.94 -16.58
CA GLU A 85 -2.97 -5.15 -17.14
C GLU A 85 -2.21 -4.86 -18.43
N ILE A 86 -0.99 -5.41 -18.53
CA ILE A 86 -0.13 -5.21 -19.70
C ILE A 86 -0.75 -5.78 -20.99
N GLY A 87 -1.49 -6.88 -20.90
CA GLY A 87 -2.17 -7.49 -22.05
C GLY A 87 -3.26 -6.60 -22.61
N PHE A 88 -4.11 -6.06 -21.72
CA PHE A 88 -5.15 -5.11 -22.07
C PHE A 88 -4.54 -3.81 -22.63
N PHE A 89 -3.52 -3.25 -21.97
CA PHE A 89 -2.83 -2.03 -22.41
C PHE A 89 -2.30 -2.15 -23.85
N ARG A 90 -1.70 -3.30 -24.20
CA ARG A 90 -1.20 -3.55 -25.56
C ARG A 90 -2.31 -3.63 -26.61
N HIS A 91 -3.49 -4.09 -26.22
CA HIS A 91 -4.65 -4.19 -27.12
C HIS A 91 -5.39 -2.85 -27.27
N ASN A 92 -5.63 -2.16 -26.15
CA ASN A 92 -6.32 -0.88 -26.09
C ASN A 92 -5.70 0.01 -24.99
N PRO A 93 -4.74 0.88 -25.34
CA PRO A 93 -4.09 1.76 -24.37
C PRO A 93 -4.92 3.00 -24.00
N ASN A 94 -6.02 3.28 -24.70
CA ASN A 94 -6.79 4.52 -24.52
C ASN A 94 -7.34 4.72 -23.10
N PRO A 95 -7.93 3.70 -22.42
CA PRO A 95 -8.42 3.86 -21.05
C PRO A 95 -7.32 4.26 -20.07
N PHE A 96 -6.14 3.64 -20.19
CA PHE A 96 -4.99 3.98 -19.35
C PHE A 96 -4.56 5.44 -19.54
N PHE A 97 -4.44 5.91 -20.78
CA PHE A 97 -4.04 7.31 -21.04
C PHE A 97 -5.10 8.33 -20.62
N ALA A 98 -6.38 8.01 -20.77
CA ALA A 98 -7.47 8.85 -20.29
C ALA A 98 -7.41 9.00 -18.76
N LEU A 99 -7.27 7.86 -18.06
CA LEU A 99 -7.10 7.83 -16.61
C LEU A 99 -5.84 8.55 -16.15
N ALA A 100 -4.71 8.33 -16.82
CA ALA A 100 -3.44 8.97 -16.49
C ALA A 100 -3.50 10.50 -16.61
N LYS A 101 -4.36 11.02 -17.50
CA LYS A 101 -4.61 12.46 -17.64
C LYS A 101 -5.43 13.01 -16.46
N GLU A 102 -6.40 12.26 -15.96
CA GLU A 102 -7.19 12.63 -14.77
C GLU A 102 -6.35 12.58 -13.49
N LEU A 103 -5.47 11.59 -13.39
CA LEU A 103 -4.54 11.42 -12.27
C LEU A 103 -3.28 12.28 -12.38
N TYR A 104 -3.09 12.99 -13.49
CA TYR A 104 -1.89 13.79 -13.70
C TYR A 104 -1.81 14.85 -12.61
N PRO A 105 -0.68 14.97 -11.90
CA PRO A 105 -0.59 15.77 -10.69
C PRO A 105 -0.99 17.24 -10.94
N GLY A 106 -2.08 17.68 -10.30
CA GLY A 106 -2.42 19.08 -10.06
C GLY A 106 -1.99 19.54 -8.66
N ASN A 107 -2.57 20.62 -8.14
CA ASN A 107 -2.33 21.19 -6.80
C ASN A 107 -2.83 20.24 -5.66
N TYR A 108 -2.30 19.03 -5.55
CA TYR A 108 -2.53 18.16 -4.40
C TYR A 108 -1.72 18.69 -3.21
N GLN A 109 -2.40 19.05 -2.13
CA GLN A 109 -1.72 19.37 -0.87
C GLN A 109 -1.39 18.07 -0.14
N LEU A 110 -0.11 17.81 0.05
CA LEU A 110 0.37 16.68 0.84
C LEU A 110 -0.21 16.75 2.26
N HIS A 111 -0.99 15.75 2.65
CA HIS A 111 -1.37 15.58 4.04
C HIS A 111 -0.17 15.09 4.85
N TYR A 112 0.44 16.03 5.54
CA TYR A 112 1.73 15.87 6.20
C TYR A 112 1.74 14.89 7.38
N LYS A 113 0.60 14.43 7.92
CA LYS A 113 0.61 13.67 9.18
C LYS A 113 1.24 12.28 9.06
N ILE A 114 0.81 11.47 8.09
CA ILE A 114 1.30 10.09 7.93
C ILE A 114 2.68 10.08 7.26
N THR A 115 2.88 10.89 6.23
CA THR A 115 4.17 11.00 5.55
C THR A 115 5.26 11.48 6.51
N ARG A 116 4.99 12.51 7.34
CA ARG A 116 5.93 12.99 8.36
C ARG A 116 6.14 11.99 9.48
N PHE A 117 5.14 11.17 9.82
CA PHE A 117 5.35 10.11 10.80
C PHE A 117 6.40 9.11 10.33
N CYS A 118 6.40 8.75 9.04
CA CYS A 118 7.43 7.89 8.45
C CYS A 118 8.82 8.55 8.50
N GLU A 119 8.91 9.87 8.28
CA GLU A 119 10.15 10.63 8.42
C GLU A 119 10.66 10.64 9.87
N LEU A 120 9.77 10.76 10.87
CA LEU A 120 10.13 10.76 12.29
C LEU A 120 10.60 9.41 12.82
N LEU A 121 10.31 8.33 12.09
CA LEU A 121 10.76 6.97 12.42
C LEU A 121 12.17 6.67 11.88
N SER A 122 12.73 7.55 11.04
CA SER A 122 14.08 7.45 10.46
C SER A 122 15.12 8.12 11.36
#